data_AF-A0A259PF07-F1
#
_entry.id   AF-A0A259PF07-F1
#
_cell.length_a   1.000
_cell.length_b   1.000
_cell.length_c   1.000
_cell.angle_alpha   90.00
_cell.angle_beta   90.00
_cell.angle_gamma   90.00
#
_symmetry.space_group_name_H-M   'P 1'
#
loop_
_entity.id
_entity.type
_entity.pdbx_description
1 polymer ?
#
loop_
_entity_poly.entity_id
_entity_poly.type
_entity_poly.pdbx_seq_one_letter_code
_entity_poly.pdbx_strand_id
1 'polypeptide(L)' 'MHRKARAGAPSGFFACEAAGLRWLRAADAVPVVEVLDVAEDHVDLVRLDPAPASP' A
#
# COMPACT_ATOMS: atom_id res chain seq x y z
N MET A 1 -9.27 3.55 -6.77
CA MET A 1 -8.74 2.36 -6.07
C MET A 1 -7.77 1.60 -6.98
N HIS A 2 -6.67 1.13 -6.41
CA HIS A 2 -5.67 0.28 -7.08
C HIS A 2 -5.49 -1.00 -6.26
N ARG A 3 -5.66 -2.16 -6.89
CA ARG A 3 -5.48 -3.47 -6.26
C ARG A 3 -4.16 -4.08 -6.70
N LYS A 4 -3.32 -4.46 -5.74
CA LYS A 4 -2.15 -5.31 -5.95
C LYS A 4 -2.48 -6.69 -5.42
N ALA A 5 -2.47 -7.70 -6.28
CA ALA A 5 -2.87 -9.06 -5.92
C ALA A 5 -1.87 -10.11 -6.41
N ARG A 6 -1.76 -11.22 -5.67
CA ARG A 6 -0.95 -12.37 -6.03
C ARG A 6 -1.55 -13.64 -5.44
N ALA A 7 -1.96 -14.57 -6.31
CA ALA A 7 -2.39 -15.90 -5.90
C ALA A 7 -1.21 -16.67 -5.25
N GLY A 8 -1.48 -17.34 -4.13
CA GLY A 8 -0.47 -18.12 -3.40
C GLY A 8 0.61 -17.26 -2.76
N ALA A 9 0.31 -16.01 -2.40
CA ALA A 9 1.21 -15.20 -1.59
C ALA A 9 1.47 -15.91 -0.24
N PRO A 10 2.71 -15.85 0.30
CA PRO A 10 2.99 -16.34 1.64
C PRO A 10 2.08 -15.65 2.67
N SER A 11 1.75 -16.37 3.74
CA SER A 11 0.90 -15.80 4.80
C SER A 11 1.49 -14.50 5.34
N GLY A 12 0.63 -13.49 5.47
CA GLY A 12 1.02 -12.16 5.95
C GLY A 12 1.83 -11.31 4.98
N PHE A 13 2.04 -11.73 3.72
CA PHE A 13 2.79 -10.96 2.72
C PHE A 13 2.20 -9.54 2.53
N PHE A 14 0.90 -9.44 2.24
CA PHE A 14 0.23 -8.16 2.09
C PHE A 14 -0.05 -7.45 3.42
N ALA A 15 -0.20 -8.21 4.51
CA ALA A 15 -0.32 -7.63 5.86
C ALA A 15 0.96 -6.87 6.26
N CYS A 16 2.14 -7.41 5.93
CA CYS A 16 3.43 -6.76 6.15
C CYS A 16 3.54 -5.45 5.35
N GLU A 17 3.21 -5.48 4.06
CA GLU A 17 3.23 -4.29 3.20
C GLU A 17 2.29 -3.20 3.73
N ALA A 18 1.05 -3.57 4.08
CA ALA A 18 0.09 -2.64 4.65
C ALA A 18 0.52 -2.07 6.00
N ALA A 19 1.13 -2.88 6.87
CA ALA A 19 1.67 -2.40 8.13
C ALA A 19 2.81 -1.39 7.91
N GLY A 20 3.71 -1.67 6.97
CA GLY A 20 4.78 -0.75 6.58
C GLY A 20 4.26 0.59 6.05
N LEU A 21 3.27 0.56 5.15
CA LEU A 21 2.63 1.78 4.63
C LEU A 21 1.95 2.59 5.73
N ARG A 22 1.20 1.94 6.64
CA ARG A 22 0.56 2.62 7.78
C ARG A 22 1.58 3.22 8.74
N TRP A 23 2.66 2.50 9.03
CA TRP A 23 3.76 2.99 9.87
C TRP A 23 4.44 4.21 9.25
N LEU A 24 4.79 4.16 7.96
CA LEU A 24 5.36 5.31 7.24
C LEU A 24 4.41 6.51 7.23
N ARG A 25 3.12 6.28 6.99
CA ARG A 25 2.10 7.34 7.00
C ARG A 25 1.97 7.98 8.38
N ALA A 26 2.06 7.21 9.46
CA ALA A 26 1.94 7.72 10.83
C ALA A 26 3.08 8.68 11.21
N ALA A 27 4.24 8.59 10.55
CA ALA A 27 5.35 9.52 10.77
C ALA A 27 5.10 10.92 10.18
N ASP A 28 4.14 11.05 9.25
CA ASP A 28 3.76 12.30 8.55
C ASP A 28 4.94 13.10 7.97
N ALA A 29 6.05 12.43 7.68
CA ALA A 29 7.27 13.05 7.17
C ALA A 29 7.25 13.26 5.65
N VAL A 30 6.57 12.37 4.93
CA VAL A 30 6.38 12.42 3.47
C VAL A 30 4.98 11.90 3.11
N PRO A 31 4.39 12.30 1.97
CA PRO A 31 3.13 11.74 1.51
C PRO A 31 3.23 10.22 1.28
N VAL A 32 2.36 9.45 1.94
CA VAL A 32 2.26 7.98 1.79
C VAL A 32 0.84 7.61 1.41
N VAL A 33 0.68 6.72 0.42
CA VAL A 33 -0.62 6.24 -0.05
C VAL A 33 -1.42 5.58 1.08
N GLU A 34 -2.72 5.80 1.08
CA GLU A 34 -3.63 5.19 2.05
C GLU A 34 -3.97 3.75 1.66
N VAL A 35 -3.98 2.87 2.67
CA VAL A 35 -4.42 1.48 2.56
C VAL A 35 -5.91 1.40 2.83
N LEU A 36 -6.67 0.93 1.84
CA LEU A 36 -8.13 0.80 1.89
C LEU A 36 -8.59 -0.56 2.42
N ASP A 37 -7.95 -1.64 1.97
CA ASP A 37 -8.27 -3.01 2.39
C ASP A 37 -7.03 -3.93 2.30
N VAL A 38 -7.04 -5.01 3.08
CA VAL A 38 -5.97 -6.03 3.13
C VAL A 38 -6.57 -7.41 3.30
N ALA A 39 -6.17 -8.34 2.44
CA ALA A 39 -6.42 -9.77 2.62
C ALA A 39 -5.14 -10.59 2.35
N GLU A 40 -5.23 -11.92 2.45
CA GLU A 40 -4.09 -12.82 2.26
C GLU A 40 -3.50 -12.77 0.83
N ASP A 41 -4.31 -12.43 -0.17
CA ASP A 41 -3.93 -12.47 -1.58
C ASP A 41 -3.92 -11.10 -2.26
N HIS A 42 -4.25 -10.02 -1.54
CA HIS A 42 -4.20 -8.66 -2.07
C HIS A 42 -4.07 -7.56 -1.02
N VAL A 43 -3.69 -6.38 -1.50
CA VAL A 43 -3.83 -5.09 -0.81
C VAL A 43 -4.49 -4.09 -1.75
N ASP A 44 -5.47 -3.34 -1.24
CA ASP A 44 -6.12 -2.26 -1.95
C ASP A 44 -5.64 -0.90 -1.44
N LEU A 45 -5.27 -0.03 -2.38
CA LEU A 45 -4.71 1.28 -2.11
C LEU A 45 -5.54 2.37 -2.79
N VAL A 46 -5.43 3.60 -2.28
CA VAL A 46 -5.84 4.79 -3.04
C VAL A 46 -5.05 4.81 -4.35
N ARG A 47 -5.76 5.02 -5.47
CA ARG A 47 -5.10 5.11 -6.77
C ARG A 47 -4.43 6.47 -6.87
N LEU A 48 -3.15 6.46 -7.23
CA LEU A 48 -2.40 7.67 -7.54
C LEU A 48 -2.35 7.87 -9.04
N ASP A 49 -2.45 9.12 -9.47
CA ASP A 49 -2.19 9.50 -10.85
C ASP A 49 -0.70 9.78 -11.03
N PRO A 50 -0.06 9.30 -12.11
CA PRO A 50 1.33 9.62 -12.38
C PRO A 50 1.54 11.12 -12.51
N ALA A 51 2.61 11.62 -11.89
CA ALA A 51 3.03 13.01 -11.97
C ALA A 51 4.53 13.09 -12.32
N PRO A 52 4.98 14.19 -12.95
CA PRO A 52 6.42 14.43 -13.12
C PRO A 52 7.11 14.51 -11.76
N ALA A 53 8.40 14.18 -11.74
CA ALA A 53 9.22 14.36 -10.54
C ALA A 53 9.23 15.84 -10.12
N SER A 54 9.07 16.08 -8.82
CA SER A 54 9.32 17.41 -8.24
C SER A 54 10.83 17.61 -8.06
N PRO A 55 11.34 18.84 -8.26
CA PRO A 55 12.75 19.16 -8.07
C PRO A 55 13.23 19.00 -6.62
#